data_AF-A0A7W5MYX6-F1
#
_entry.id   AF-A0A7W5MYX6-F1
#
_cell.length_a   1.000
_cell.length_b   1.000
_cell.length_c   1.000
_cell.angle_alpha   90.00
_cell.angle_beta   90.00
_cell.angle_gamma   90.00
#
_symmetry.space_group_name_H-M   'P 1'
#
loop_
_entity.id
_entity.type
_entity.pdbx_description
1 polymer ?
#
loop_
_entity_poly.entity_id
_entity_poly.type
_entity_poly.pdbx_seq_one_letter_code
_entity_poly.pdbx_strand_id
1 'polypeptide(L)'
;MPPPFERSVFINCPFDEDFAPVLQAVAFCIVYMGFFPRLAPENADNGEARLDRIADLIRGSKYGIHDLSRCKSAAANEFARLNMPFELGLDHACRRFGPPPLSEKRILILEHTRYDYQRALSDIAGWDIHAHGGDHESAVRHVRTWLIAQAGAQPVGSALIQGKYLAFQEWYWERELAAGSSEEDIREYPTVELIRAMHEWKAAGEPA
;
A
#
# COMPACT_ATOMS: atom_id res chain seq x y z
N MET A 1 9.26 -0.30 18.81
CA MET A 1 10.46 -0.16 17.95
C MET A 1 9.95 -0.04 16.50
N PRO A 2 10.46 0.88 15.68
CA PRO A 2 10.04 0.98 14.28
C PRO A 2 10.33 -0.34 13.54
N PRO A 3 9.53 -0.70 12.53
CA PRO A 3 9.76 -1.92 11.76
C PRO A 3 11.13 -1.87 11.06
N PRO A 4 11.80 -3.02 10.85
CA PRO A 4 13.08 -3.06 10.16
C PRO A 4 12.99 -2.49 8.75
N PHE A 5 14.02 -1.73 8.33
CA PHE A 5 14.11 -1.17 6.96
C PHE A 5 13.88 -2.25 5.89
N GLU A 6 14.56 -3.38 6.04
CA GLU A 6 14.53 -4.57 5.17
C GLU A 6 13.18 -5.27 5.07
N ARG A 7 12.21 -4.90 5.91
CA ARG A 7 10.85 -5.45 5.90
C ARG A 7 9.78 -4.37 5.74
N SER A 8 10.17 -3.11 5.62
CA SER A 8 9.25 -1.99 5.55
C SER A 8 8.88 -1.68 4.10
N VAL A 9 7.58 -1.51 3.87
CA VAL A 9 6.99 -1.20 2.56
C VAL A 9 6.25 0.13 2.66
N PHE A 10 6.82 1.18 2.07
CA PHE A 10 6.11 2.44 1.91
C PHE A 10 4.99 2.25 0.89
N ILE A 11 3.77 2.59 1.26
CA ILE A 11 2.61 2.55 0.37
C ILE A 11 2.16 3.97 0.11
N ASN A 12 2.22 4.35 -1.14
CA ASN A 12 1.70 5.59 -1.66
C ASN A 12 0.51 5.23 -2.55
N CYS A 13 -0.70 5.58 -2.13
CA CYS A 13 -1.94 5.24 -2.84
C CYS A 13 -3.06 6.25 -2.55
N PRO A 14 -4.15 6.22 -3.32
CA PRO A 14 -5.38 6.92 -2.96
C PRO A 14 -5.97 6.43 -1.63
N PHE A 15 -6.69 7.31 -0.92
CA PHE A 15 -7.42 7.02 0.32
C PHE A 15 -8.94 7.18 0.18
N ASP A 16 -9.44 7.35 -1.04
CA ASP A 16 -10.87 7.41 -1.32
C ASP A 16 -11.57 6.06 -1.09
N GLU A 17 -12.87 6.11 -0.79
CA GLU A 17 -13.70 4.92 -0.48
C GLU A 17 -13.65 3.86 -1.59
N ASP A 18 -13.65 4.28 -2.85
CA ASP A 18 -13.57 3.39 -4.01
C ASP A 18 -12.24 2.62 -4.06
N PHE A 19 -11.16 3.18 -3.53
CA PHE A 19 -9.84 2.53 -3.48
C PHE A 19 -9.62 1.70 -2.20
N ALA A 20 -10.41 1.93 -1.15
CA ALA A 20 -10.23 1.27 0.14
C ALA A 20 -10.14 -0.27 0.04
N PRO A 21 -10.97 -0.99 -0.74
CA PRO A 21 -10.84 -2.44 -0.87
C PRO A 21 -9.48 -2.89 -1.42
N VAL A 22 -8.91 -2.15 -2.36
CA VAL A 22 -7.58 -2.44 -2.94
C VAL A 22 -6.50 -2.20 -1.89
N LEU A 23 -6.53 -1.07 -1.20
CA LEU A 23 -5.58 -0.75 -0.14
C LEU A 23 -5.59 -1.80 0.97
N GLN A 24 -6.77 -2.19 1.45
CA GLN A 24 -6.90 -3.19 2.52
C GLN A 24 -6.30 -4.55 2.10
N ALA A 25 -6.65 -5.04 0.91
CA ALA A 25 -6.12 -6.32 0.43
C ALA A 25 -4.60 -6.27 0.20
N VAL A 26 -4.06 -5.16 -0.31
CA VAL A 26 -2.61 -4.95 -0.48
C VAL A 26 -1.91 -4.92 0.88
N ALA A 27 -2.43 -4.16 1.84
CA ALA A 27 -1.88 -4.08 3.19
C ALA A 27 -1.90 -5.47 3.86
N PHE A 28 -3.00 -6.22 3.72
CA PHE A 28 -3.09 -7.59 4.24
C PHE A 28 -2.05 -8.50 3.59
N CYS A 29 -1.90 -8.45 2.27
CA CYS A 29 -0.88 -9.25 1.56
C CYS A 29 0.53 -8.98 2.09
N ILE A 30 0.88 -7.70 2.31
CA ILE A 30 2.18 -7.29 2.87
C ILE A 30 2.37 -7.86 4.27
N VAL A 31 1.39 -7.68 5.16
CA VAL A 31 1.44 -8.20 6.54
C VAL A 31 1.55 -9.73 6.55
N TYR A 32 0.71 -10.40 5.77
CA TYR A 32 0.66 -11.86 5.72
C TYR A 32 1.97 -12.47 5.22
N MET A 33 2.67 -11.79 4.29
CA MET A 33 3.98 -12.19 3.78
C MET A 33 5.15 -11.79 4.71
N GLY A 34 4.87 -11.23 5.89
CA GLY A 34 5.86 -10.91 6.92
C GLY A 34 6.57 -9.57 6.73
N PHE A 35 5.93 -8.65 6.02
CA PHE A 35 6.41 -7.27 5.84
C PHE A 35 5.53 -6.29 6.63
N PHE A 36 5.95 -5.02 6.69
CA PHE A 36 5.29 -3.97 7.44
C PHE A 36 4.84 -2.86 6.49
N PRO A 37 3.53 -2.71 6.24
CA PRO A 37 3.01 -1.59 5.45
C PRO A 37 3.19 -0.28 6.23
N ARG A 38 3.66 0.76 5.54
CA ARG A 38 3.90 2.09 6.09
C ARG A 38 3.20 3.14 5.23
N LEU A 39 2.20 3.81 5.80
CA LEU A 39 1.35 4.79 5.13
C LEU A 39 1.43 6.14 5.87
N ALA A 40 1.31 7.23 5.12
CA ALA A 40 1.07 8.55 5.71
C ALA A 40 -0.46 8.75 5.82
N PRO A 41 -1.03 8.96 7.03
CA PRO A 41 -2.45 9.30 7.16
C PRO A 41 -2.74 10.65 6.50
N GLU A 42 -3.96 10.83 5.97
CA GLU A 42 -4.33 12.10 5.32
C GLU A 42 -4.28 13.29 6.29
N ASN A 43 -4.66 13.07 7.56
CA ASN A 43 -4.83 14.11 8.58
C ASN A 43 -4.04 13.82 9.87
N ALA A 44 -2.73 13.60 9.79
CA ALA A 44 -1.89 13.62 11.00
C ALA A 44 -1.56 15.07 11.41
N ASP A 45 -1.76 15.34 12.70
CA ASP A 45 -1.38 16.52 13.49
C ASP A 45 -0.37 17.47 12.82
N ASN A 46 -0.69 18.76 12.75
CA ASN A 46 0.03 19.78 11.97
C ASN A 46 1.38 20.20 12.58
N GLY A 47 1.89 19.49 13.60
CA GLY A 47 3.16 19.81 14.26
C GLY A 47 4.40 19.58 13.38
N GLU A 48 4.31 18.77 12.34
CA GLU A 48 5.38 18.49 11.37
C GLU A 48 4.84 18.57 9.94
N ALA A 49 5.63 19.10 9.01
CA ALA A 49 5.21 19.23 7.62
C ALA A 49 4.97 17.82 7.03
N ARG A 50 3.79 17.61 6.41
CA ARG A 50 3.40 16.32 5.81
C ARG A 50 4.47 15.72 4.91
N LEU A 51 5.19 16.56 4.17
CA LEU A 51 6.26 16.16 3.27
C LEU A 51 7.44 15.50 4.01
N ASP A 52 7.83 16.03 5.17
CA ASP A 52 8.94 15.48 5.96
C ASP A 52 8.59 14.07 6.45
N ARG A 53 7.35 13.87 6.91
CA ARG A 53 6.85 12.54 7.28
C ARG A 53 6.87 11.55 6.12
N ILE A 54 6.47 11.97 4.92
CA ILE A 54 6.55 11.13 3.72
C ILE A 54 8.01 10.79 3.41
N ALA A 55 8.91 11.77 3.47
CA ALA A 55 10.34 11.54 3.26
C ALA A 55 10.93 10.54 4.27
N ASP A 56 10.48 10.57 5.52
CA ASP A 56 10.92 9.62 6.55
C ASP A 56 10.31 8.22 6.39
N LEU A 57 9.07 8.13 5.92
CA LEU A 57 8.46 6.85 5.51
C LEU A 57 9.24 6.23 4.35
N ILE A 58 9.57 7.04 3.33
CA ILE A 58 10.39 6.66 2.17
C ILE A 58 11.77 6.18 2.62
N ARG A 59 12.52 6.99 3.38
CA ARG A 59 13.88 6.66 3.83
C ARG A 59 13.92 5.43 4.74
N GLY A 60 12.88 5.23 5.54
CA GLY A 60 12.79 4.08 6.43
C GLY A 60 12.25 2.80 5.78
N SER A 61 12.07 2.76 4.46
CA SER A 61 11.46 1.60 3.77
C SER A 61 12.30 1.10 2.59
N LYS A 62 12.74 -0.17 2.63
CA LYS A 62 13.45 -0.79 1.50
C LYS A 62 12.57 -1.01 0.27
N TYR A 63 11.26 -1.08 0.48
CA TYR A 63 10.29 -1.32 -0.58
C TYR A 63 9.34 -0.13 -0.69
N GLY A 64 8.94 0.20 -1.92
CA GLY A 64 7.92 1.19 -2.22
C GLY A 64 6.86 0.59 -3.14
N ILE A 65 5.59 0.84 -2.86
CA ILE A 65 4.46 0.52 -3.74
C ILE A 65 3.73 1.82 -4.02
N HIS A 66 3.60 2.19 -5.29
CA HIS A 66 3.01 3.44 -5.73
C HIS A 66 1.84 3.17 -6.67
N ASP A 67 0.66 3.70 -6.35
CA ASP A 67 -0.52 3.55 -7.19
C ASP A 67 -0.92 4.85 -7.91
N LEU A 68 -0.78 4.90 -9.23
CA LEU A 68 -1.00 6.12 -10.02
C LEU A 68 -2.45 6.30 -10.50
N SER A 69 -3.40 5.51 -9.99
CA SER A 69 -4.78 5.42 -10.52
C SER A 69 -5.56 6.72 -10.58
N ARG A 70 -5.26 7.69 -9.69
CA ARG A 70 -5.99 8.96 -9.55
C ARG A 70 -5.30 10.16 -10.20
N CYS A 71 -4.28 9.95 -11.03
CA CYS A 71 -3.60 11.03 -11.76
C CYS A 71 -4.42 11.56 -12.95
N LYS A 72 -5.69 11.90 -12.73
CA LYS A 72 -6.66 12.29 -13.77
C LYS A 72 -7.62 13.35 -13.24
N SER A 73 -8.00 14.29 -14.10
CA SER A 73 -9.13 15.21 -13.85
C SER A 73 -10.44 14.52 -14.20
N ALA A 74 -11.52 14.75 -13.45
CA ALA A 74 -12.82 14.15 -13.72
C ALA A 74 -13.60 14.92 -14.80
N ALA A 75 -13.39 16.23 -14.91
CA ALA A 75 -13.96 17.09 -15.95
C ALA A 75 -12.96 18.08 -16.56
N ALA A 76 -13.36 18.71 -17.66
CA ALA A 76 -12.61 19.83 -18.22
C ALA A 76 -12.55 20.98 -17.20
N ASN A 77 -11.39 21.65 -17.12
CA ASN A 77 -11.09 22.71 -16.14
C ASN A 77 -11.00 22.27 -14.68
N GLU A 78 -10.97 20.96 -14.39
CA GLU A 78 -10.60 20.45 -13.08
C GLU A 78 -9.11 20.09 -13.03
N PHE A 79 -8.53 20.17 -11.82
CA PHE A 79 -7.14 19.82 -11.58
C PHE A 79 -7.03 18.37 -11.09
N ALA A 80 -6.15 17.59 -11.71
CA ALA A 80 -5.74 16.30 -11.18
C ALA A 80 -4.86 16.50 -9.93
N ARG A 81 -5.05 15.68 -8.90
CA ARG A 81 -4.10 15.64 -7.77
C ARG A 81 -2.80 14.98 -8.24
N LEU A 82 -1.67 15.66 -8.03
CA LEU A 82 -0.34 15.21 -8.47
C LEU A 82 0.54 14.73 -7.30
N ASN A 83 -0.02 14.55 -6.11
CA ASN A 83 0.75 14.11 -4.93
C ASN A 83 1.35 12.72 -5.14
N MET A 84 0.53 11.78 -5.64
CA MET A 84 0.95 10.42 -5.99
C MET A 84 2.22 10.36 -6.87
N PRO A 85 2.25 11.00 -8.06
CA PRO A 85 3.43 10.99 -8.92
C PRO A 85 4.59 11.83 -8.34
N PHE A 86 4.31 12.88 -7.58
CA PHE A 86 5.34 13.64 -6.87
C PHE A 86 6.08 12.77 -5.84
N GLU A 87 5.33 12.06 -5.00
CA GLU A 87 5.88 11.15 -3.99
C GLU A 87 6.58 9.94 -4.62
N LEU A 88 6.14 9.43 -5.78
CA LEU A 88 6.91 8.48 -6.59
C LEU A 88 8.25 9.06 -7.05
N GLY A 89 8.27 10.32 -7.48
CA GLY A 89 9.49 11.03 -7.84
C GLY A 89 10.47 11.11 -6.67
N LEU A 90 9.99 11.42 -5.47
CA LEU A 90 10.80 11.41 -4.24
C LEU A 90 11.37 10.04 -3.93
N ASP A 91 10.56 8.99 -4.03
CA ASP A 91 10.97 7.63 -3.72
C ASP A 91 12.01 7.10 -4.71
N HIS A 92 11.82 7.39 -6.00
CA HIS A 92 12.76 7.09 -7.05
C HIS A 92 14.08 7.88 -6.88
N ALA A 93 14.01 9.17 -6.55
CA ALA A 93 15.20 9.98 -6.27
C ALA A 93 15.97 9.47 -5.04
N CYS A 94 15.25 9.09 -3.98
CA CYS A 94 15.81 8.46 -2.78
C CYS A 94 16.63 7.21 -3.14
N ARG A 95 16.06 6.34 -3.99
CA ARG A 95 16.77 5.17 -4.52
C ARG A 95 17.97 5.55 -5.40
N ARG A 96 17.83 6.54 -6.29
CA ARG A 96 18.81 6.85 -7.32
C ARG A 96 20.04 7.60 -6.79
N PHE A 97 19.84 8.46 -5.79
CA PHE A 97 20.82 9.42 -5.29
C PHE A 97 21.13 9.25 -3.79
N GLY A 98 20.35 8.47 -3.05
CA GLY A 98 20.60 8.18 -1.65
C GLY A 98 21.82 7.27 -1.44
N PRO A 99 22.53 7.40 -0.31
CA PRO A 99 23.61 6.48 0.04
C PRO A 99 23.07 5.08 0.36
N PRO A 100 23.90 4.03 0.34
CA PRO A 100 23.52 2.73 0.88
C PRO A 100 22.95 2.84 2.31
N PRO A 101 21.89 2.08 2.67
CA PRO A 101 21.26 1.02 1.86
C PRO A 101 20.16 1.52 0.90
N LEU A 102 19.89 2.83 0.80
CA LEU A 102 18.79 3.38 -0.01
C LEU A 102 18.94 3.08 -1.51
N SER A 103 20.17 2.94 -2.00
CA SER A 103 20.44 2.52 -3.38
C SER A 103 19.86 1.15 -3.74
N GLU A 104 19.58 0.29 -2.75
CA GLU A 104 18.99 -1.03 -2.94
C GLU A 104 17.46 -1.03 -2.97
N LYS A 105 16.82 0.13 -2.74
CA LYS A 105 15.36 0.22 -2.74
C LYS A 105 14.75 -0.38 -4.00
N ARG A 106 13.63 -1.07 -3.83
CA ARG A 106 12.83 -1.62 -4.92
C ARG A 106 11.46 -0.96 -4.91
N ILE A 107 10.98 -0.60 -6.10
CA ILE A 107 9.71 0.10 -6.28
C ILE A 107 8.81 -0.73 -7.19
N LEU A 108 7.58 -0.93 -6.77
CA LEU A 108 6.47 -1.45 -7.56
C LEU A 108 5.54 -0.29 -7.92
N ILE A 109 5.05 -0.28 -9.15
CA ILE A 109 4.09 0.72 -9.58
C ILE A 109 2.85 0.01 -10.10
N LEU A 110 1.71 0.46 -9.58
CA LEU A 110 0.39 -0.03 -9.91
C LEU A 110 -0.42 1.08 -10.56
N GLU A 111 -1.39 0.68 -11.36
CA GLU A 111 -2.40 1.59 -11.91
C GLU A 111 -3.73 0.88 -12.10
N HIS A 112 -4.82 1.65 -12.18
CA HIS A 112 -6.13 1.10 -12.44
C HIS A 112 -6.21 0.56 -13.88
N THR A 113 -5.89 1.39 -14.87
CA THR A 113 -6.06 1.06 -16.29
C THR A 113 -4.72 1.16 -16.98
N ARG A 114 -4.37 0.13 -17.75
CA ARG A 114 -3.08 0.02 -18.43
C ARG A 114 -2.76 1.25 -19.29
N TYR A 115 -1.56 1.79 -19.12
CA TYR A 115 -0.97 2.90 -19.89
C TYR A 115 -1.58 4.28 -19.68
N ASP A 116 -2.49 4.47 -18.73
CA ASP A 116 -3.03 5.81 -18.48
C ASP A 116 -1.95 6.78 -17.95
N TYR A 117 -0.95 6.26 -17.24
CA TYR A 117 0.20 7.06 -16.78
C TYR A 117 0.94 7.76 -17.93
N GLN A 118 0.98 7.18 -19.14
CA GLN A 118 1.74 7.76 -20.26
C GLN A 118 1.19 9.11 -20.70
N ARG A 119 -0.09 9.39 -20.40
CA ARG A 119 -0.75 10.65 -20.72
C ARG A 119 -0.32 11.79 -19.82
N ALA A 120 0.14 11.48 -18.60
CA ALA A 120 0.46 12.48 -17.57
C ALA A 120 1.93 12.44 -17.12
N LEU A 121 2.63 11.32 -17.30
CA LEU A 121 3.99 11.07 -16.80
C LEU A 121 4.77 10.19 -17.77
N SER A 122 5.05 10.71 -18.97
CA SER A 122 5.69 9.96 -20.05
C SER A 122 7.13 9.52 -19.78
N ASP A 123 7.85 10.23 -18.90
CA ASP A 123 9.28 9.96 -18.63
C ASP A 123 9.52 8.61 -17.96
N ILE A 124 8.49 8.02 -17.35
CA ILE A 124 8.55 6.67 -16.79
C ILE A 124 8.13 5.59 -17.80
N ALA A 125 8.00 5.95 -19.09
CA ALA A 125 7.79 4.98 -20.15
C ALA A 125 8.92 3.94 -20.16
N GLY A 126 8.53 2.66 -20.22
CA GLY A 126 9.46 1.53 -20.13
C GLY A 126 9.70 1.01 -18.71
N TRP A 127 9.13 1.64 -17.69
CA TRP A 127 9.01 1.01 -16.37
C TRP A 127 7.96 -0.11 -16.41
N ASP A 128 8.16 -1.16 -15.61
CA ASP A 128 7.20 -2.24 -15.47
C ASP A 128 6.07 -1.81 -14.51
N ILE A 129 4.93 -1.45 -15.10
CA ILE A 129 3.76 -0.94 -14.39
C ILE A 129 2.63 -1.94 -14.56
N HIS A 130 2.02 -2.35 -13.45
CA HIS A 130 0.99 -3.37 -13.45
C HIS A 130 -0.40 -2.77 -13.25
N ALA A 131 -1.31 -3.08 -14.19
CA ALA A 131 -2.70 -2.67 -14.07
C ALA A 131 -3.49 -3.66 -13.20
N HIS A 132 -4.22 -3.16 -12.19
CA HIS A 132 -5.07 -3.98 -11.33
C HIS A 132 -6.57 -3.88 -11.67
N GLY A 133 -7.00 -2.91 -12.49
CA GLY A 133 -8.38 -2.83 -12.99
C GLY A 133 -9.43 -2.48 -11.93
N GLY A 134 -9.02 -1.92 -10.79
CA GLY A 134 -9.90 -1.76 -9.62
C GLY A 134 -10.14 -3.04 -8.84
N ASP A 135 -9.58 -4.17 -9.27
CA ASP A 135 -9.76 -5.47 -8.62
C ASP A 135 -8.68 -5.71 -7.56
N HIS A 136 -9.11 -5.87 -6.31
CA HIS A 136 -8.22 -6.10 -5.18
C HIS A 136 -7.48 -7.44 -5.28
N GLU A 137 -8.09 -8.46 -5.90
CA GLU A 137 -7.43 -9.75 -6.10
C GLU A 137 -6.26 -9.65 -7.06
N SER A 138 -6.43 -8.89 -8.14
CA SER A 138 -5.37 -8.59 -9.09
C SER A 138 -4.26 -7.74 -8.48
N ALA A 139 -4.60 -6.75 -7.66
CA ALA A 139 -3.61 -5.99 -6.90
C ALA A 139 -2.76 -6.91 -5.99
N VAL A 140 -3.41 -7.79 -5.21
CA VAL A 140 -2.73 -8.80 -4.38
C VAL A 140 -1.81 -9.68 -5.23
N ARG A 141 -2.27 -10.14 -6.39
CA ARG A 141 -1.47 -10.98 -7.30
C ARG A 141 -0.19 -10.29 -7.75
N HIS A 142 -0.25 -9.01 -8.10
CA HIS A 142 0.91 -8.22 -8.50
C HIS A 142 1.86 -8.02 -7.32
N VAL A 143 1.34 -7.60 -6.16
CA VAL A 143 2.13 -7.35 -4.95
C VAL A 143 2.83 -8.62 -4.47
N ARG A 144 2.13 -9.76 -4.36
CA ARG A 144 2.79 -11.02 -3.94
C ARG A 144 3.88 -11.46 -4.90
N THR A 145 3.65 -11.36 -6.20
CA THR A 145 4.61 -11.78 -7.22
C THR A 145 5.86 -10.92 -7.14
N TRP A 146 5.68 -9.61 -6.97
CA TRP A 146 6.76 -8.66 -6.83
C TRP A 146 7.55 -8.86 -5.53
N LEU A 147 6.91 -9.07 -4.38
CA LEU A 147 7.59 -9.33 -3.11
C LEU A 147 8.41 -10.64 -3.16
N ILE A 148 7.92 -11.68 -3.82
CA ILE A 148 8.70 -12.92 -4.03
C ILE A 148 9.95 -12.61 -4.84
N ALA A 149 9.81 -11.90 -5.97
CA ALA A 149 10.89 -11.63 -6.89
C ALA A 149 11.94 -10.64 -6.35
N GLN A 150 11.50 -9.59 -5.65
CA GLN A 150 12.37 -8.48 -5.24
C GLN A 150 12.84 -8.56 -3.80
N ALA A 151 12.07 -9.24 -2.93
CA ALA A 151 12.34 -9.32 -1.50
C ALA A 151 12.69 -10.74 -1.02
N GLY A 152 12.71 -11.73 -1.91
CA GLY A 152 12.93 -13.13 -1.55
C GLY A 152 11.87 -13.66 -0.57
N ALA A 153 10.65 -13.13 -0.65
CA ALA A 153 9.55 -13.58 0.20
C ALA A 153 9.19 -15.04 -0.11
N GLN A 154 8.62 -15.73 0.89
CA GLN A 154 8.16 -17.11 0.70
C GLN A 154 7.15 -17.18 -0.44
N PRO A 155 7.25 -18.16 -1.36
CA PRO A 155 6.44 -18.25 -2.57
C PRO A 155 5.02 -18.74 -2.27
N VAL A 156 4.23 -17.92 -1.60
CA VAL A 156 2.85 -18.22 -1.24
C VAL A 156 1.92 -17.99 -2.43
N GLY A 157 0.98 -18.91 -2.65
CA GLY A 157 -0.03 -18.82 -3.70
C GLY A 157 -1.07 -17.73 -3.42
N SER A 158 -1.52 -17.03 -4.46
CA SER A 158 -2.52 -15.94 -4.35
C SER A 158 -3.82 -16.40 -3.68
N ALA A 159 -4.30 -17.59 -4.03
CA ALA A 159 -5.53 -18.16 -3.47
C ALA A 159 -5.45 -18.38 -1.96
N LEU A 160 -4.27 -18.76 -1.43
CA LEU A 160 -4.09 -18.89 0.02
C LEU A 160 -4.15 -17.53 0.71
N ILE A 161 -3.50 -16.51 0.15
CA ILE A 161 -3.55 -15.14 0.69
C ILE A 161 -5.00 -14.63 0.69
N GLN A 162 -5.75 -14.86 -0.39
CA GLN A 162 -7.16 -14.48 -0.47
C GLN A 162 -8.02 -15.20 0.57
N GLY A 163 -7.88 -16.52 0.70
CA GLY A 163 -8.63 -17.27 1.74
C GLY A 163 -8.29 -16.81 3.16
N LYS A 164 -7.03 -16.44 3.40
CA LYS A 164 -6.58 -15.88 4.68
C LYS A 164 -7.08 -14.46 4.91
N TYR A 165 -7.24 -13.68 3.84
CA TYR A 165 -7.83 -12.34 3.91
C TYR A 165 -9.30 -12.42 4.31
N LEU A 166 -10.07 -13.34 3.71
CA LEU A 166 -11.46 -13.58 4.07
C LEU A 166 -11.61 -14.00 5.55
N ALA A 167 -10.80 -14.97 6.00
CA ALA A 167 -10.80 -15.39 7.40
C ALA A 167 -10.45 -14.24 8.36
N PHE A 168 -9.47 -13.40 7.99
CA PHE A 168 -9.16 -12.20 8.76
C PHE A 168 -10.35 -11.21 8.82
N GLN A 169 -11.06 -11.00 7.71
CA GLN A 169 -12.21 -10.10 7.69
C GLN A 169 -13.35 -10.60 8.58
N GLU A 170 -13.63 -11.91 8.57
CA GLU A 170 -14.61 -12.55 9.47
C GLU A 170 -14.19 -12.37 10.93
N TRP A 171 -12.95 -12.74 11.27
CA TRP A 171 -12.42 -12.58 12.62
C TRP A 171 -12.42 -11.12 13.10
N TYR A 172 -12.02 -10.19 12.24
CA TYR A 172 -11.98 -8.76 12.56
C TYR A 172 -13.38 -8.24 12.87
N TRP A 173 -14.37 -8.63 12.07
CA TRP A 173 -15.76 -8.24 12.26
C TRP A 173 -16.29 -8.71 13.63
N GLU A 174 -16.09 -9.98 13.97
CA GLU A 174 -16.52 -10.53 15.26
C GLU A 174 -15.82 -9.85 16.45
N ARG A 175 -14.52 -9.60 16.31
CA ARG A 175 -13.70 -8.92 17.33
C ARG A 175 -14.21 -7.51 17.60
N GLU A 176 -14.47 -6.73 16.57
CA GLU A 176 -14.93 -5.35 16.71
C GLU A 176 -16.35 -5.28 17.28
N LEU A 177 -17.26 -6.17 16.87
CA LEU A 177 -18.58 -6.30 17.51
C LEU A 177 -18.47 -6.63 19.00
N ALA A 178 -17.59 -7.56 19.36
CA ALA A 178 -17.34 -7.92 20.76
C ALA A 178 -16.70 -6.76 21.56
N ALA A 179 -15.95 -5.88 20.89
CA ALA A 179 -15.38 -4.67 21.48
C ALA A 179 -16.39 -3.51 21.61
N GLY A 180 -17.60 -3.66 21.04
CA GLY A 180 -18.69 -2.70 21.16
C GLY A 180 -18.86 -1.76 19.96
N SER A 181 -18.14 -1.98 18.86
CA SER A 181 -18.30 -1.22 17.61
C SER A 181 -19.64 -1.53 16.94
N SER A 182 -20.26 -0.53 16.30
CA SER A 182 -21.42 -0.75 15.44
C SER A 182 -20.99 -1.28 14.06
N GLU A 183 -21.92 -1.84 13.29
CA GLU A 183 -21.62 -2.24 11.90
C GLU A 183 -21.19 -1.07 11.02
N GLU A 184 -21.67 0.14 11.30
CA GLU A 184 -21.27 1.36 10.60
C GLU A 184 -19.82 1.73 10.93
N ASP A 185 -19.44 1.69 12.21
CA ASP A 185 -18.06 1.95 12.65
C ASP A 185 -17.06 0.97 12.01
N ILE A 186 -17.44 -0.30 11.89
CA ILE A 186 -16.58 -1.32 11.28
C ILE A 186 -16.37 -1.06 9.77
N ARG A 187 -17.38 -0.50 9.09
CA ARG A 187 -17.31 -0.16 7.67
C ARG A 187 -16.49 1.09 7.38
N GLU A 188 -16.23 1.95 8.37
CA GLU A 188 -15.35 3.11 8.19
C GLU A 188 -13.88 2.72 8.02
N TYR A 189 -13.49 1.48 8.39
CA TYR A 189 -12.17 0.89 8.17
C TYR A 189 -10.98 1.85 8.38
N PRO A 190 -10.76 2.35 9.60
CA PRO A 190 -9.58 3.16 9.91
C PRO A 190 -8.31 2.38 9.57
N THR A 191 -7.60 2.81 8.51
CA THR A 191 -6.52 2.03 7.88
C THR A 191 -5.42 1.61 8.85
N VAL A 192 -5.08 2.49 9.79
CA VAL A 192 -4.03 2.22 10.80
C VAL A 192 -4.47 1.14 11.79
N GLU A 193 -5.72 1.16 12.23
CA GLU A 193 -6.27 0.19 13.18
C GLU A 193 -6.45 -1.16 12.51
N LEU A 194 -6.92 -1.19 11.27
CA LEU A 194 -7.04 -2.41 10.50
C LEU A 194 -5.67 -3.08 10.29
N ILE A 195 -4.62 -2.33 9.92
CA ILE A 195 -3.26 -2.88 9.79
C ILE A 195 -2.75 -3.44 11.11
N ARG A 196 -3.04 -2.77 12.23
CA ARG A 196 -2.70 -3.29 13.56
C ARG A 196 -3.41 -4.61 13.82
N ALA A 197 -4.70 -4.68 13.50
CA ALA A 197 -5.50 -5.89 13.62
C ALA A 197 -4.94 -7.05 12.77
N MET A 198 -4.47 -6.78 11.55
CA MET A 198 -3.82 -7.79 10.71
C MET A 198 -2.58 -8.40 11.37
N HIS A 199 -1.75 -7.56 12.01
CA HIS A 199 -0.57 -8.02 12.74
C HIS A 199 -0.96 -8.82 13.99
N GLU A 200 -1.98 -8.38 14.74
CA GLU A 200 -2.51 -9.09 15.91
C GLU A 200 -3.06 -10.46 15.53
N TRP A 201 -3.87 -10.53 14.46
CA TRP A 201 -4.40 -11.77 13.90
C TRP A 201 -3.29 -12.75 13.51
N LYS A 202 -2.24 -12.25 12.83
CA LYS A 202 -1.08 -13.05 12.48
C LYS A 202 -0.31 -13.55 13.70
N ALA A 203 -0.15 -12.70 14.73
CA ALA A 203 0.53 -13.05 15.97
C ALA A 203 -0.26 -14.05 16.84
N ALA A 204 -1.59 -14.00 16.77
CA ALA A 204 -2.49 -14.95 17.43
C ALA A 204 -2.53 -16.33 16.76
N GLY A 205 -1.81 -16.53 15.66
CA GLY A 205 -1.77 -17.81 14.95
C GLY A 205 -2.86 -17.99 13.89
N GLU A 206 -3.36 -16.88 13.32
CA GLU A 206 -4.37 -16.88 12.26
C GLU A 206 -5.68 -17.56 12.70
N PRO A 207 -6.31 -17.09 13.80
CA PRO A 207 -7.59 -17.63 14.25
C PRO A 207 -8.63 -17.55 13.13
N ALA A 208 -9.54 -18.53 13.13
CA ALA A 208 -10.73 -18.49 12.28
C ALA A 208 -11.64 -17.35 12.73
#